data_AF-A0A7K1SYW0-F1
#
_entry.id   AF-A0A7K1SYW0-F1
#
_cell.length_a   1.000
_cell.length_b   1.000
_cell.length_c   1.000
_cell.angle_alpha   90.00
_cell.angle_beta   90.00
_cell.angle_gamma   90.00
#
_symmetry.space_group_name_H-M   'P 1'
#
loop_
_entity.id
_entity.type
_entity.pdbx_description
1 polymer ?
#
loop_
_entity_poly.entity_id
_entity_poly.type
_entity_poly.pdbx_seq_one_letter_code
_entity_poly.pdbx_strand_id
1 'polypeptide(L)'
;MKQEIKCPHCHEWTLWRGHIDDRCLYCGEFLEIENFTRSVEKKIKQEVRKEEDFLFVRPEDSKFVKKFKTTMRPIRQVFFYLQLGFVFFISLLLWVIGILSA
;
A
#
# COMPACT_ATOMS: atom_id res chain seq x y z
N MET A 1 -12.26 21.69 16.24
CA MET A 1 -12.79 21.35 17.59
C MET A 1 -11.61 20.85 18.39
N LYS A 2 -11.26 21.51 19.51
CA LYS A 2 -10.19 21.02 20.40
C LYS A 2 -10.82 19.95 21.28
N GLN A 3 -10.30 18.74 21.22
CA GLN A 3 -10.78 17.63 22.05
C GLN A 3 -9.78 17.42 23.18
N GLU A 4 -10.28 17.18 24.38
CA GLU A 4 -9.45 16.85 25.53
C GLU A 4 -9.52 15.34 25.75
N ILE A 5 -8.37 14.71 25.93
CA ILE A 5 -8.27 13.27 26.19
C ILE A 5 -7.41 13.05 27.41
N LYS A 6 -7.81 12.08 28.22
CA LYS A 6 -7.04 11.65 29.38
C LYS A 6 -5.87 10.78 28.93
N CYS A 7 -4.66 11.16 29.31
CA CYS A 7 -3.47 10.39 28.98
C CYS A 7 -3.49 9.03 29.72
N PRO A 8 -3.23 7.89 29.05
CA PRO A 8 -3.21 6.58 29.69
C PRO A 8 -2.03 6.37 30.65
N HIS A 9 -0.99 7.22 30.59
CA HIS A 9 0.21 7.11 31.43
C HIS A 9 0.16 8.01 32.67
N CYS A 10 0.06 9.32 32.48
CA CYS A 10 0.03 10.27 33.61
C CYS A 10 -1.37 10.50 34.18
N HIS A 11 -2.43 9.98 33.55
CA HIS A 11 -3.83 10.16 33.95
C HIS A 11 -4.30 11.63 33.99
N GLU A 12 -3.52 12.56 33.44
CA GLU A 12 -3.90 13.96 33.30
C GLU A 12 -4.63 14.19 31.98
N TRP A 13 -5.52 15.18 31.97
CA TRP A 13 -6.23 15.61 30.77
C TRP A 13 -5.32 16.47 29.91
N THR A 14 -5.19 16.12 28.64
CA THR A 14 -4.32 16.82 27.69
C THR A 14 -5.07 17.21 26.43
N LEU A 15 -4.58 18.27 25.78
CA LEU A 15 -5.12 18.74 24.52
C LEU A 15 -4.75 17.76 23.41
N TRP A 16 -5.76 17.17 22.78
CA TRP A 16 -5.62 16.29 21.64
C TRP A 16 -6.07 16.99 20.37
N ARG A 17 -5.26 16.89 19.31
CA ARG A 17 -5.55 17.51 18.01
C ARG A 17 -6.12 16.52 17.01
N GLY A 18 -6.26 15.24 17.40
CA GLY A 18 -6.79 14.18 16.53
C GLY A 18 -5.71 13.50 15.69
N HIS A 19 -4.42 13.69 16.01
CA HIS A 19 -3.34 12.98 15.33
C HIS A 19 -2.87 11.77 16.14
N ILE A 20 -2.39 10.75 15.43
CA ILE A 20 -1.92 9.47 16.00
C ILE A 20 -0.54 9.65 16.68
N ASP A 21 0.22 10.64 16.25
CA ASP A 21 1.53 11.02 16.76
C ASP A 21 1.46 12.13 17.82
N ASP A 22 0.26 12.55 18.25
CA ASP A 22 0.09 13.52 19.32
C ASP A 22 0.67 12.97 20.64
N ARG A 23 1.39 13.85 21.34
CA ARG A 23 2.05 13.57 22.62
C ARG A 23 1.41 14.35 23.76
N CYS A 24 1.47 13.76 24.94
CA CYS A 24 0.97 14.36 26.17
C CYS A 24 1.83 15.58 26.52
N LEU A 25 1.19 16.70 26.87
CA LEU A 25 1.88 17.93 27.25
C LEU A 25 2.63 17.81 28.58
N TYR A 26 2.27 16.86 29.43
CA TYR A 26 2.85 16.67 30.76
C TYR A 26 3.91 15.57 30.80
N CYS A 27 3.60 14.37 30.28
CA CYS A 27 4.56 13.25 30.27
C CYS A 27 5.35 13.09 28.96
N GLY A 28 4.94 13.73 27.86
CA GLY A 28 5.62 13.63 26.56
C GLY A 28 5.43 12.29 25.82
N GLU A 29 4.69 11.35 26.41
CA GLU A 29 4.38 10.06 25.80
C GLU A 29 3.23 10.16 24.79
N PHE A 30 3.15 9.19 23.89
CA PHE A 30 2.12 9.14 22.86
C PHE A 30 0.74 8.87 23.48
N LEU A 31 -0.27 9.62 23.04
CA LEU A 31 -1.65 9.42 23.50
C LEU A 31 -2.22 8.09 23.00
N GLU A 32 -1.89 7.70 21.77
CA GLU A 32 -2.41 6.51 21.10
C GLU A 32 -1.30 5.53 20.68
N ILE A 33 -0.66 4.88 21.65
CA ILE A 33 0.49 3.99 21.41
C ILE A 33 0.13 2.79 20.52
N GLU A 34 -1.07 2.23 20.67
CA GLU A 34 -1.49 1.08 19.88
C GLU A 34 -1.67 1.45 18.41
N ASN A 35 -2.31 2.60 18.13
CA ASN A 35 -2.52 3.08 16.78
C ASN A 35 -1.21 3.51 16.12
N PHE A 36 -0.32 4.15 16.88
CA PHE A 36 1.02 4.49 16.42
C PHE A 36 1.82 3.24 16.06
N THR A 37 1.90 2.25 16.95
CA THR A 37 2.61 0.97 16.73
C THR A 37 2.07 0.27 15.49
N ARG A 38 0.74 0.15 15.37
CA ARG A 38 0.10 -0.46 14.19
C ARG A 38 0.41 0.31 12.90
N SER A 39 0.49 1.63 12.95
CA SER A 39 0.83 2.45 11.78
C SER A 39 2.30 2.24 11.35
N VAL A 40 3.20 2.12 12.32
CA VAL A 40 4.63 1.87 12.09
C VAL A 40 4.82 0.44 11.54
N GLU A 41 4.18 -0.56 12.14
CA GLU A 41 4.22 -1.94 11.64
C GLU A 41 3.72 -2.06 10.20
N LYS A 42 2.64 -1.34 9.85
CA LYS A 42 2.14 -1.32 8.48
C LYS A 42 3.15 -0.72 7.51
N LYS A 43 3.83 0.37 7.88
CA LYS A 43 4.87 0.99 7.06
C LYS A 43 6.07 0.05 6.88
N ILE A 44 6.55 -0.55 7.95
CA ILE A 44 7.66 -1.52 7.90
C ILE A 44 7.29 -2.72 7.01
N LYS A 45 6.10 -3.31 7.18
CA LYS A 45 5.62 -4.42 6.33
C LYS A 45 5.53 -4.02 4.86
N GLN A 46 5.13 -2.79 4.56
CA GLN A 46 5.08 -2.29 3.18
C GLN A 46 6.48 -2.08 2.59
N GLU A 47 7.45 -1.64 3.38
CA GLU A 47 8.84 -1.49 2.95
C GLU A 47 9.50 -2.85 2.72
N VAL A 48 9.36 -3.80 3.66
CA VAL A 48 9.87 -5.17 3.51
C VAL A 48 9.25 -5.86 2.29
N ARG A 49 7.91 -5.75 2.10
CA ARG A 49 7.26 -6.30 0.90
C ARG A 49 7.78 -5.68 -0.40
N LYS A 50 8.15 -4.40 -0.38
CA LYS A 50 8.77 -3.74 -1.53
C LYS A 50 10.17 -4.30 -1.77
N GLU A 51 10.95 -4.60 -0.75
CA GLU A 51 12.30 -5.19 -0.91
C GLU A 51 12.25 -6.64 -1.39
N GLU A 52 11.26 -7.42 -0.94
CA GLU A 52 11.02 -8.81 -1.38
C GLU A 52 10.53 -8.92 -2.83
N ASP A 53 9.97 -7.84 -3.39
CA ASP A 53 9.57 -7.80 -4.79
C ASP A 53 10.81 -7.91 -5.68
N PHE A 54 10.91 -9.00 -6.46
CA PHE A 54 12.02 -9.24 -7.40
C PHE A 54 12.28 -8.09 -8.40
N LEU A 55 11.27 -7.23 -8.64
CA LEU A 55 11.35 -6.05 -9.51
C LEU A 55 11.67 -4.75 -8.76
N PHE A 56 11.99 -4.81 -7.47
CA PHE A 56 12.45 -3.66 -6.72
C PHE A 56 13.88 -3.30 -7.13
N VAL A 57 14.08 -1.99 -7.33
CA VAL A 57 15.34 -1.43 -7.77
C VAL A 57 16.13 -1.10 -6.52
N ARG A 58 17.10 -1.95 -6.16
CA ARG A 58 17.98 -1.67 -5.04
C ARG A 58 18.98 -0.59 -5.42
N PRO A 59 19.40 0.29 -4.49
CA PRO A 59 20.40 1.32 -4.77
C PRO A 59 21.78 0.74 -5.13
N GLU A 60 22.03 -0.52 -4.75
CA GLU A 60 23.26 -1.28 -5.03
C GLU A 60 23.27 -1.91 -6.43
N ASP A 61 22.12 -1.95 -7.12
CA ASP A 61 22.03 -2.57 -8.45
C ASP A 61 22.75 -1.70 -9.50
N SER A 62 23.57 -2.33 -10.35
CA SER A 62 24.26 -1.65 -11.46
C SER A 62 23.29 -0.84 -12.34
N LYS A 63 23.75 0.30 -12.89
CA LYS A 63 22.94 1.23 -13.70
C LYS A 63 22.18 0.54 -14.85
N PHE A 64 22.73 -0.55 -15.39
CA PHE A 64 22.09 -1.37 -16.42
C PHE A 64 20.91 -2.20 -15.88
N VAL A 65 21.08 -2.83 -14.71
CA VAL A 65 20.02 -3.61 -14.03
C VAL A 65 18.87 -2.70 -13.62
N LYS A 66 19.17 -1.47 -13.17
CA LYS A 66 18.17 -0.45 -12.84
C LYS A 66 17.31 -0.04 -14.04
N LYS A 67 17.92 0.16 -15.22
CA LYS A 67 17.17 0.43 -16.47
C LYS A 67 16.33 -0.77 -16.88
N PHE A 68 16.89 -1.98 -16.82
CA PHE A 68 16.18 -3.20 -17.21
C PHE A 68 14.97 -3.49 -16.32
N LYS A 69 15.12 -3.42 -14.99
CA LYS A 69 14.02 -3.60 -14.04
C LYS A 69 12.92 -2.54 -14.21
N THR A 70 13.28 -1.30 -14.56
CA THR A 70 12.31 -0.23 -14.85
C THR A 70 11.51 -0.52 -16.12
N THR A 71 12.16 -1.01 -17.18
CA THR A 71 11.52 -1.38 -18.45
C THR A 71 10.68 -2.66 -18.34
N MET A 72 11.00 -3.58 -17.43
CA MET A 72 10.24 -4.82 -17.25
C MET A 72 8.93 -4.66 -16.46
N ARG A 73 8.78 -3.61 -15.66
CA ARG A 73 7.53 -3.31 -14.93
C ARG A 73 6.30 -3.17 -15.84
N PRO A 74 6.33 -2.40 -16.95
CA PRO A 74 5.18 -2.30 -17.86
C PRO A 74 4.91 -3.58 -18.64
N ILE A 75 5.90 -4.46 -18.84
CA ILE A 75 5.73 -5.71 -19.60
C ILE A 75 4.70 -6.61 -18.93
N ARG A 76 4.78 -6.78 -17.60
CA ARG A 76 3.80 -7.58 -16.84
C ARG A 76 2.36 -7.08 -17.03
N GLN A 77 2.19 -5.76 -17.02
CA GLN A 77 0.89 -5.12 -17.20
C GLN A 77 0.35 -5.34 -18.61
N VAL A 78 1.20 -5.20 -19.64
CA VAL A 78 0.83 -5.46 -21.04
C VAL A 78 0.36 -6.90 -21.25
N PHE A 79 1.08 -7.89 -20.72
CA PHE A 79 0.68 -9.30 -20.83
C PHE A 79 -0.69 -9.56 -20.17
N PHE A 80 -0.95 -8.98 -19.01
CA PHE A 80 -2.23 -9.12 -18.33
C PHE A 80 -3.40 -8.51 -19.12
N TYR A 81 -3.23 -7.31 -19.66
CA TYR A 81 -4.24 -6.68 -20.51
C TYR A 81 -4.45 -7.42 -21.83
N LEU A 82 -3.38 -7.95 -22.43
CA LEU A 82 -3.46 -8.75 -23.64
C LEU A 82 -4.27 -10.04 -23.38
N GLN A 83 -3.98 -10.74 -22.28
CA GLN A 83 -4.71 -11.95 -21.89
C GLN A 83 -6.18 -11.66 -21.62
N LEU A 84 -6.49 -10.59 -20.87
CA LEU A 84 -7.87 -10.17 -20.63
C LEU A 84 -8.60 -9.81 -21.91
N GLY A 85 -7.95 -9.04 -22.80
CA GLY A 85 -8.50 -8.69 -24.10
C GLY A 85 -8.81 -9.92 -24.95
N PHE A 86 -7.92 -10.91 -24.95
CA PHE A 86 -8.13 -12.17 -25.66
C PHE A 86 -9.32 -12.96 -25.09
N VAL A 87 -9.39 -13.14 -23.77
CA VAL A 87 -10.51 -13.84 -23.13
C VAL A 87 -11.84 -13.14 -23.40
N PHE A 88 -11.87 -11.82 -23.28
CA PHE A 88 -13.05 -11.01 -23.59
C PHE A 88 -13.47 -11.18 -25.05
N PHE A 89 -12.52 -11.13 -25.99
CA PHE A 89 -12.77 -11.31 -27.41
C PHE A 89 -13.36 -12.69 -27.73
N ILE A 90 -12.78 -13.77 -27.19
CA ILE A 90 -13.30 -15.13 -27.37
C ILE A 90 -14.69 -15.26 -26.74
N SER A 91 -14.90 -14.73 -25.55
CA SER A 91 -16.22 -14.74 -24.89
C SER A 91 -17.29 -14.03 -25.72
N LEU A 92 -16.95 -12.90 -26.34
CA LEU A 92 -17.86 -12.15 -27.22
C LEU A 92 -18.17 -12.97 -28.47
N LEU A 93 -17.16 -13.55 -29.12
CA LEU A 93 -17.34 -14.41 -30.29
C LEU A 93 -18.27 -15.59 -30.00
N LEU A 94 -18.07 -16.30 -28.89
CA LEU A 94 -18.92 -17.41 -28.48
C LEU A 94 -20.37 -16.98 -28.26
N TRP A 95 -20.57 -15.80 -27.65
CA TRP A 95 -21.91 -15.26 -27.44
C TRP A 95 -22.62 -14.95 -28.77
N VAL A 96 -21.92 -14.33 -29.73
CA VAL A 96 -22.46 -14.05 -31.07
C VAL A 96 -22.80 -15.33 -31.82
N ILE A 97 -21.92 -16.34 -31.78
CA ILE A 97 -22.19 -17.65 -32.41
C ILE A 97 -23.40 -18.31 -31.75
N GLY A 98 -23.49 -18.26 -30.42
CA GLY A 98 -24.63 -18.80 -29.68
C GLY A 98 -25.96 -18.20 -30.12
N ILE A 99 -26.03 -16.87 -30.23
CA ILE A 99 -27.22 -16.17 -30.74
C ILE A 99 -27.52 -16.54 -32.19
N LEU A 100 -26.49 -16.66 -33.04
CA LEU A 100 -26.68 -16.96 -34.46
C LEU A 100 -27.07 -18.42 -34.71
N SER A 101 -26.74 -19.31 -33.76
CA SER A 101 -27.11 -20.74 -33.78
C SER A 101 -28.46 -21.06 -33.12
N ALA A 102 -29.06 -20.08 -32.42
CA ALA A 102 -30.36 -20.20 -31.77
C ALA A 102 -31.49 -19.70 -32.68
#